data_AF-A0A1F3X8Z8-F1
#
_entry.id   AF-A0A1F3X8Z8-F1
#
_cell.length_a   1.000
_cell.length_b   1.000
_cell.length_c   1.000
_cell.angle_alpha   90.00
_cell.angle_beta   90.00
_cell.angle_gamma   90.00
#
_symmetry.space_group_name_H-M   'P 1'
#
loop_
_entity.id
_entity.type
_entity.pdbx_description
1 polymer ?
#
loop_
_entity_poly.entity_id
_entity_poly.type
_entity_poly.pdbx_seq_one_letter_code
_entity_poly.pdbx_strand_id
1 'polypeptide(L)' 'MRAVARDPRNATPLQVVKAVLWSFLGIRRRAEHEADAVRLKPAQVIVAGILLAALFVMALIMVVKLVIGSAG' A
#
# COMPACT_ATOMS: atom_id res chain seq x y z
N MET A 1 -16.78 25.35 6.38
CA MET A 1 -15.77 25.67 5.35
C MET A 1 -15.78 24.56 4.29
N ARG A 2 -16.18 24.93 3.06
CA ARG A 2 -16.21 24.23 1.75
C ARG A 2 -16.35 22.70 1.67
N ALA A 3 -17.52 22.27 1.19
CA ALA A 3 -17.81 20.95 0.65
C ALA A 3 -16.83 20.57 -0.48
N VAL A 4 -16.22 19.39 -0.37
CA VAL A 4 -15.52 18.75 -1.50
C VAL A 4 -16.58 18.07 -2.34
N ALA A 5 -17.12 18.79 -3.32
CA ALA A 5 -17.88 18.19 -4.41
C ALA A 5 -16.93 17.25 -5.18
N ARG A 6 -17.16 15.93 -5.11
CA ARG A 6 -16.49 14.98 -6.01
C ARG A 6 -17.32 14.87 -7.27
N ASP A 7 -16.80 15.49 -8.31
CA ASP A 7 -17.25 15.33 -9.69
C ASP A 7 -17.16 13.84 -10.12
N PRO A 8 -18.19 13.23 -10.72
CA PRO A 8 -18.16 11.85 -11.20
C PRO A 8 -17.33 11.69 -12.49
N ARG A 9 -16.19 12.36 -12.57
CA ARG A 9 -15.18 12.11 -13.62
C ARG A 9 -14.40 10.86 -13.22
N ASN A 10 -14.43 9.86 -14.11
CA ASN A 10 -13.67 8.62 -13.97
C ASN A 10 -12.25 8.90 -13.47
N ALA A 11 -11.83 8.20 -12.40
CA ALA A 11 -10.49 8.33 -11.86
C ALA A 11 -9.48 8.07 -12.99
N THR A 12 -8.58 9.02 -13.20
CA THR A 12 -7.57 8.84 -14.25
C THR A 12 -6.68 7.66 -13.89
N PRO A 13 -6.13 6.91 -14.86
CA PRO A 13 -5.19 5.82 -14.57
C PRO A 13 -4.04 6.26 -13.66
N LEU A 14 -3.61 7.52 -13.79
CA LEU A 14 -2.60 8.13 -12.92
C LEU A 14 -3.05 8.26 -11.45
N GLN A 15 -4.32 8.56 -11.20
CA GLN A 15 -4.89 8.59 -9.85
C GLN A 15 -5.04 7.20 -9.25
N VAL A 16 -5.41 6.21 -10.05
CA VAL A 16 -5.48 4.80 -9.62
C VAL A 16 -4.09 4.30 -9.23
N VAL A 17 -3.08 4.55 -10.06
CA VAL A 17 -1.67 4.23 -9.74
C VAL A 17 -1.22 4.95 -8.47
N LYS A 18 -1.51 6.25 -8.33
CA LYS A 18 -1.16 7.02 -7.13
C LYS A 18 -1.86 6.48 -5.88
N ALA A 19 -3.11 6.05 -5.98
CA ALA A 19 -3.86 5.46 -4.87
C ALA A 19 -3.31 4.08 -4.46
N VAL A 20 -2.89 3.27 -5.43
CA VAL A 20 -2.25 1.97 -5.19
C VAL A 20 -0.88 2.15 -4.52
N LEU A 21 -0.08 3.11 -4.98
CA LEU A 21 1.21 3.45 -4.38
C LEU A 21 1.09 3.90 -2.92
N TRP A 22 0.09 4.70 -2.59
CA TRP A 22 -0.19 5.11 -1.21
C TRP A 22 -0.68 3.95 -0.32
N SER A 23 -1.34 2.95 -0.90
CA SER A 23 -1.76 1.74 -0.18
C SER A 23 -0.60 0.78 0.09
N PHE A 24 0.41 0.75 -0.77
CA PHE A 24 1.63 -0.05 -0.56
C PHE A 24 2.67 0.60 0.35
N LEU A 25 2.79 1.93 0.33
CA LEU A 25 3.71 2.64 1.22
C LEU A 25 3.23 2.68 2.68
N GLY A 26 1.97 2.33 2.98
CA GLY A 26 1.49 2.19 4.36
C GLY A 26 1.36 3.51 5.14
N ILE A 27 1.32 4.68 4.48
CA ILE A 27 1.31 6.02 5.13
C ILE A 27 -0.09 6.44 5.59
N ARG A 28 -0.90 5.51 6.12
CA ARG A 28 -2.13 5.95 6.81
C ARG A 28 -2.60 4.99 7.88
N ARG A 29 -1.81 4.86 8.95
CA ARG A 29 -2.30 4.60 10.31
C ARG A 29 -1.22 4.96 11.36
N ARG A 30 -1.07 6.26 11.61
CA ARG A 30 -0.81 6.74 12.99
C ARG A 30 -2.16 6.78 13.70
N ALA A 31 -2.79 5.63 13.91
CA ALA A 31 -4.00 5.55 14.72
C ALA A 31 -3.65 4.69 15.92
N GLU A 32 -3.35 5.38 17.01
CA GLU A 32 -3.61 4.91 18.37
C GLU A 32 -2.89 3.62 18.76
N HIS A 33 -1.60 3.73 19.05
CA HIS A 33 -0.82 2.67 19.69
C HIS A 33 -0.14 3.12 20.99
N GLU A 34 -0.46 4.29 21.55
CA GLU A 34 0.16 4.71 22.83
C GLU A 34 -0.34 3.89 24.03
N ALA A 35 -1.47 3.18 23.92
CA ALA A 35 -1.94 2.24 24.95
C ALA A 35 -1.47 0.79 24.76
N ASP A 36 -1.23 0.34 23.51
CA ASP A 36 -0.93 -1.07 23.19
C ASP A 36 0.54 -1.33 22.73
N ALA A 37 1.32 -0.28 22.47
CA ALA A 37 2.74 -0.39 22.10
C ALA A 37 3.62 -1.03 23.20
N VAL A 38 3.11 -1.16 24.43
CA VAL A 38 3.83 -1.76 25.55
C VAL A 38 3.87 -3.30 25.46
N ARG A 39 2.97 -3.96 24.70
CA ARG A 39 2.91 -5.44 24.61
C ARG A 39 3.44 -6.05 23.31
N LEU A 40 3.45 -5.33 22.20
CA LEU A 40 4.07 -5.83 20.98
C LEU A 40 5.58 -5.55 21.01
N LYS A 41 6.37 -6.63 21.13
CA LYS A 41 7.84 -6.54 21.03
C LYS A 41 8.20 -5.90 19.67
N PRO A 42 9.06 -4.87 19.64
CA PRO A 42 9.49 -4.22 18.39
C PRO A 42 9.97 -5.19 17.30
N ALA A 43 10.55 -6.32 17.72
CA ALA A 43 10.97 -7.41 16.84
C ALA A 43 9.82 -7.97 15.97
N GLN A 44 8.60 -8.10 16.50
CA GLN A 44 7.45 -8.62 15.76
C GLN A 44 7.01 -7.67 14.64
N VAL A 45 7.08 -6.36 14.89
CA VAL A 45 6.76 -5.34 13.88
C VAL A 45 7.80 -5.35 12.76
N ILE A 46 9.08 -5.50 13.11
CA ILE A 46 10.17 -5.60 12.13
C ILE A 46 10.00 -6.84 11.24
N VAL A 47 9.74 -8.01 11.84
CA VAL A 47 9.51 -9.26 11.09
C VAL A 47 8.28 -9.14 10.19
N ALA A 48 7.16 -8.62 10.70
CA ALA A 48 5.95 -8.41 9.91
C ALA A 48 6.18 -7.45 8.73
N GLY A 49 6.94 -6.37 8.96
CA GLY A 49 7.31 -5.42 7.91
C GLY A 49 8.19 -6.04 6.82
N ILE A 50 9.18 -6.85 7.20
CA ILE A 50 10.06 -7.54 6.25
C ILE A 50 9.28 -8.56 5.41
N LEU A 51 8.41 -9.36 6.04
CA LEU A 51 7.57 -10.33 5.34
C LEU A 51 6.63 -9.66 4.34
N LEU A 52 6.00 -8.56 4.75
CA LEU A 52 5.11 -7.80 3.87
C LEU A 52 5.87 -7.17 2.69
N ALA A 53 7.06 -6.62 2.94
CA ALA A 53 7.92 -6.05 1.90
C ALA A 53 8.37 -7.13 0.90
N ALA A 54 8.79 -8.30 1.37
CA ALA A 54 9.17 -9.41 0.52
C ALA A 54 8.00 -9.89 -0.35
N LEU A 55 6.81 -10.02 0.25
CA LEU A 55 5.59 -10.39 -0.46
C LEU A 55 5.22 -9.36 -1.55
N PHE A 56 5.37 -8.07 -1.24
CA PHE A 56 5.12 -7.01 -2.21
C PHE A 56 6.07 -7.08 -3.41
N VAL A 57 7.37 -7.25 -3.17
CA VAL A 57 8.37 -7.37 -4.25
C VAL A 57 8.07 -8.59 -5.13
N MET A 58 7.74 -9.74 -4.54
CA MET A 58 7.35 -10.94 -5.29
C MET A 58 6.13 -10.69 -6.18
N ALA A 59 5.11 -10.01 -5.64
CA ALA A 59 3.91 -9.65 -6.40
C ALA A 59 4.24 -8.75 -7.60
N LEU A 60 5.11 -7.75 -7.44
CA LEU A 60 5.55 -6.89 -8.56
C LEU A 60 6.28 -7.68 -9.64
N ILE A 61 7.20 -8.56 -9.26
CA ILE A 61 7.93 -9.42 -10.21
C ILE A 61 6.96 -10.30 -10.99
N MET A 62 5.96 -10.88 -10.32
CA MET A 62 4.94 -11.70 -10.96
C MET A 62 4.12 -10.91 -11.99
N VAL A 63 3.67 -9.70 -11.62
CA VAL A 63 2.94 -8.83 -12.55
C VAL A 63 3.78 -8.47 -13.77
N VAL A 64 5.05 -8.11 -13.58
CA VAL A 64 5.97 -7.80 -14.69
C VAL A 64 6.12 -8.99 -15.62
N LYS A 65 6.32 -10.19 -15.07
CA LYS A 65 6.41 -11.43 -15.84
C LYS A 65 5.14 -11.72 -16.65
N LEU A 66 3.96 -11.51 -16.06
CA LEU A 66 2.68 -11.69 -16.74
C LEU A 66 2.52 -10.72 -17.91
N VAL A 67 2.87 -9.45 -17.72
CA VAL A 67 2.78 -8.42 -18.77
C VAL A 67 3.72 -8.76 -19.93
N ILE A 68 4.99 -9.08 -19.64
CA ILE A 68 5.97 -9.45 -20.67
C ILE A 68 5.53 -10.72 -21.42
N GLY A 69 5.04 -11.73 -20.69
CA GLY A 69 4.53 -12.96 -21.30
C GLY A 69 3.26 -12.80 -22.13
N SER A 70 2.47 -11.75 -21.88
CA SER A 70 1.27 -11.42 -22.68
C SER A 70 1.55 -10.50 -23.87
N ALA A 71 2.74 -9.89 -23.93
CA ALA A 71 3.13 -8.91 -24.94
C ALA A 71 3.99 -9.50 -26.07
N GLY A 72 4.20 -10.82 -26.07
CA GLY A 72 4.79 -11.59 -27.17
C GLY A 72 3.77 -12.58 -27.71
#